data_AF-A0A1I5G9H2-F1
#
_entry.id   AF-A0A1I5G9H2-F1
#
_cell.length_a   1.000
_cell.length_b   1.000
_cell.length_c   1.000
_cell.angle_alpha   90.00
_cell.angle_beta   90.00
_cell.angle_gamma   90.00
#
_symmetry.space_group_name_H-M   'P 1'
#
loop_
_entity.id
_entity.type
_entity.pdbx_description
1 polymer ?
#
loop_
_entity_poly.entity_id
_entity_poly.type
_entity_poly.pdbx_seq_one_letter_code
_entity_poly.pdbx_strand_id
1 'polypeptide(L)'
;MGEAGRLDALERAVEGTLAEASLEFDGDEAVLRVEGSLAVTTGWFLGFGAGGVALLLAGAVLSLTGMPDEARWALAPGALLVTLVCAFVLLLRFTPIAGLWSDLELRFAERQMVHRRTRIPFGELRPEHLVWKNGRFFRRLYVRHPALRKQLAGFFGSEERQAAEFQRRLWELIRAPGALTPGSGLTPVQRWIIAAGAPYGAVNGFRVDRLGTAPGAAAAADRRAAHELLQQPWGAYDLEQLLGAVNWLVQDGHRADFTQDARLAARSPAAQEEYGTLLREVDGLIARDRLEPPFVERLIELVRVRYGDEGGAYARLVPPLLRDEPGADASEEGAELAQFLHQLFNDRNHAAEELHRLKALTDPALRANVGRFLIWDYGRALMLYRWGHMVGWLTEEYCWERMLPLALDIQRRYTSWRDMATCYLQGRLLWSGGGGKAQAEYERLIEELATDPRSPWNLVPWDLDLTRDWP
;
A
#
# COMPACT_ATOMS: atom_id res chain seq x y z
N MET A 1 -23.31 11.42 19.77
CA MET A 1 -24.41 10.90 18.93
C MET A 1 -24.18 9.41 18.72
N GLY A 2 -25.13 8.57 19.12
CA GLY A 2 -25.07 7.11 18.91
C GLY A 2 -25.21 6.74 17.42
N GLU A 3 -25.13 5.45 17.10
CA GLU A 3 -25.26 4.93 15.72
C GLU A 3 -26.60 5.32 15.07
N ALA A 4 -27.72 5.25 15.81
CA ALA A 4 -29.04 5.71 15.35
C ALA A 4 -29.03 7.17 14.87
N GLY A 5 -28.50 8.09 15.69
CA GLY A 5 -28.44 9.51 15.30
C GLY A 5 -27.50 9.81 14.12
N ARG A 6 -26.56 8.91 13.79
CA ARG A 6 -25.74 9.01 12.57
C ARG A 6 -26.47 8.46 11.34
N LEU A 7 -27.31 7.44 11.51
CA LEU A 7 -28.16 6.90 10.45
C LEU A 7 -29.25 7.92 10.05
N ASP A 8 -29.91 8.57 11.03
CA ASP A 8 -30.87 9.66 10.78
C ASP A 8 -30.23 10.85 10.04
N ALA A 9 -28.93 11.07 10.27
CA ALA A 9 -28.19 12.12 9.60
C ALA A 9 -27.79 11.72 8.17
N LEU A 10 -27.64 10.42 7.89
CA LEU A 10 -27.45 9.89 6.55
C LEU A 10 -28.75 9.94 5.74
N GLU A 11 -29.89 9.63 6.37
CA GLU A 11 -31.23 9.73 5.78
C GLU A 11 -31.55 11.17 5.36
N ARG A 12 -31.35 12.15 6.24
CA ARG A 12 -31.51 13.57 5.91
C ARG A 12 -30.62 14.05 4.75
N ALA A 13 -29.50 13.38 4.47
CA ALA A 13 -28.64 13.75 3.35
C ALA A 13 -29.21 13.32 1.99
N VAL A 14 -30.22 12.44 1.95
CA VAL A 14 -30.87 11.98 0.73
C VAL A 14 -32.32 12.44 0.58
N GLU A 15 -32.89 13.10 1.59
CA GLU A 15 -34.24 13.66 1.55
C GLU A 15 -34.42 14.66 0.39
N GLY A 16 -35.47 14.46 -0.41
CA GLY A 16 -35.76 15.25 -1.60
C GLY A 16 -34.86 14.96 -2.80
N THR A 17 -34.04 13.89 -2.75
CA THR A 17 -33.14 13.50 -3.85
C THR A 17 -33.63 12.27 -4.60
N LEU A 18 -33.06 12.02 -5.78
CA LEU A 18 -33.31 10.78 -6.52
C LEU A 18 -32.98 9.51 -5.70
N ALA A 19 -32.04 9.60 -4.76
CA ALA A 19 -31.59 8.45 -3.97
C ALA A 19 -32.61 8.02 -2.91
N GLU A 20 -33.48 8.92 -2.45
CA GLU A 20 -34.46 8.70 -1.37
C GLU A 20 -35.32 7.45 -1.65
N ALA A 21 -35.86 7.35 -2.85
CA ALA A 21 -36.71 6.23 -3.25
C ALA A 21 -35.98 4.88 -3.40
N SER A 22 -34.64 4.85 -3.29
CA SER A 22 -33.81 3.65 -3.46
C SER A 22 -33.16 3.16 -2.17
N LEU A 23 -33.36 3.89 -1.07
CA LEU A 23 -32.72 3.67 0.21
C LEU A 23 -33.79 3.58 1.30
N GLU A 24 -33.85 2.44 1.98
CA GLU A 24 -34.71 2.25 3.14
C GLU A 24 -33.82 2.25 4.40
N PHE A 25 -34.16 3.09 5.36
CA PHE A 25 -33.44 3.25 6.62
C PHE A 25 -34.26 2.63 7.75
N ASP A 26 -33.71 1.60 8.39
CA ASP A 26 -34.28 0.99 9.60
C ASP A 26 -33.46 1.44 10.81
N GLY A 27 -34.00 2.42 11.55
CA GLY A 27 -33.35 3.01 12.73
C GLY A 27 -33.29 2.06 13.93
N ASP A 28 -34.24 1.13 14.05
CA ASP A 28 -34.32 0.19 15.16
C ASP A 28 -33.34 -0.98 14.98
N GLU A 29 -33.21 -1.48 13.74
CA GLU A 29 -32.25 -2.55 13.41
C GLU A 29 -30.85 -2.02 13.03
N ALA A 30 -30.70 -0.70 12.88
CA ALA A 30 -29.50 -0.05 12.33
C ALA A 30 -29.07 -0.67 10.99
N VAL A 31 -30.02 -0.75 10.05
CA VAL A 31 -29.83 -1.32 8.72
C VAL A 31 -30.17 -0.29 7.65
N LEU A 32 -29.30 -0.16 6.65
CA LEU A 32 -29.62 0.53 5.39
C LEU A 32 -29.84 -0.52 4.30
N ARG A 33 -31.06 -0.61 3.77
CA ARG A 33 -31.36 -1.47 2.61
C ARG A 33 -31.32 -0.64 1.34
N VAL A 34 -30.57 -1.12 0.35
CA VAL A 34 -30.49 -0.53 -0.98
C VAL A 34 -31.32 -1.38 -1.92
N GLU A 35 -32.42 -0.82 -2.40
CA GLU A 35 -33.30 -1.49 -3.36
C GLU A 35 -32.62 -1.59 -4.72
N GLY A 36 -32.52 -2.82 -5.25
CA GLY A 36 -31.95 -3.07 -6.58
C GLY A 36 -32.82 -2.59 -7.75
N SER A 37 -34.08 -2.21 -7.48
CA SER A 37 -35.18 -2.08 -8.43
C SER A 37 -35.16 -0.80 -9.26
N LEU A 38 -34.93 0.33 -8.59
CA LEU A 38 -35.07 1.66 -9.17
C LEU A 38 -33.79 2.13 -9.87
N ALA A 39 -32.61 1.74 -9.35
CA ALA A 39 -31.29 2.14 -9.85
C ALA A 39 -30.99 1.76 -11.31
N VAL A 40 -31.47 0.58 -11.73
CA VAL A 40 -31.28 0.07 -13.11
C VAL A 40 -32.32 0.67 -14.06
N THR A 41 -33.52 0.92 -13.55
CA THR A 41 -34.68 1.28 -14.37
C THR A 41 -34.74 2.77 -14.69
N THR A 42 -34.25 3.67 -13.81
CA THR A 42 -34.30 5.14 -14.05
C THR A 42 -33.58 5.58 -15.33
N GLY A 43 -32.42 4.97 -15.63
CA GLY A 43 -31.62 5.37 -16.79
C GLY A 43 -32.23 4.95 -18.13
N TRP A 44 -32.85 3.76 -18.15
CA TRP A 44 -33.53 3.25 -19.34
C TRP A 44 -34.83 4.02 -19.58
N PHE A 45 -35.61 4.26 -18.52
CA PHE A 45 -36.87 4.98 -18.63
C PHE A 45 -36.72 6.41 -19.13
N LEU A 46 -35.73 7.16 -18.63
CA LEU A 46 -35.51 8.53 -19.08
C LEU A 46 -34.94 8.58 -20.51
N GLY A 47 -34.06 7.65 -20.88
CA GLY A 47 -33.51 7.59 -22.24
C GLY A 47 -34.56 7.19 -23.30
N PHE A 48 -35.28 6.09 -23.08
CA PHE A 48 -36.30 5.62 -24.02
C PHE A 48 -37.57 6.46 -23.98
N GLY A 49 -37.96 6.99 -22.81
CA GLY A 49 -39.08 7.91 -22.68
C GLY A 49 -38.83 9.24 -23.39
N ALA A 50 -37.72 9.92 -23.07
CA ALA A 50 -37.40 11.21 -23.70
C ALA A 50 -37.10 11.05 -25.21
N GLY A 51 -36.38 10.00 -25.60
CA GLY A 51 -36.12 9.69 -27.00
C GLY A 51 -37.41 9.37 -27.77
N GLY A 52 -38.32 8.60 -27.16
CA GLY A 52 -39.63 8.30 -27.74
C GLY A 52 -40.48 9.55 -27.93
N VAL A 53 -40.54 10.43 -26.92
CA VAL A 53 -41.27 11.71 -27.01
C VAL A 53 -40.65 12.63 -28.06
N ALA A 54 -39.31 12.73 -28.13
CA ALA A 54 -38.63 13.55 -29.14
C ALA A 54 -38.91 13.06 -30.57
N LEU A 55 -38.91 11.74 -30.80
CA LEU A 55 -39.28 11.14 -32.08
C LEU A 55 -40.75 11.39 -32.43
N LEU A 56 -41.65 11.33 -31.45
CA LEU A 56 -43.06 11.66 -31.65
C LEU A 56 -43.25 13.14 -32.05
N LEU A 57 -42.55 14.06 -31.37
CA LEU A 57 -42.59 15.48 -31.69
C LEU A 57 -41.98 15.78 -33.07
N ALA A 58 -40.83 15.18 -33.40
CA ALA A 58 -40.20 15.34 -34.71
C ALA A 58 -41.08 14.79 -35.84
N GLY A 59 -41.69 13.63 -35.63
CA GLY A 59 -42.66 13.05 -36.57
C GLY A 59 -43.91 13.90 -36.75
N ALA A 60 -44.42 14.51 -35.67
CA ALA A 60 -45.54 15.45 -35.75
C ALA A 60 -45.18 16.71 -36.58
N VAL A 61 -43.98 17.26 -36.39
CA VAL A 61 -43.49 18.40 -37.19
C VAL A 61 -43.37 18.01 -38.67
N LEU A 62 -42.75 16.87 -38.98
CA LEU A 62 -42.59 16.38 -40.37
C LEU A 62 -43.95 16.14 -41.05
N SER A 63 -44.94 15.65 -40.31
CA SER A 63 -46.30 15.46 -40.81
C SER A 63 -46.98 16.81 -41.13
N LEU A 64 -46.74 17.84 -40.32
CA LEU A 64 -47.28 19.18 -40.53
C LEU A 64 -46.58 19.94 -41.67
N THR A 65 -45.32 19.60 -41.98
CA THR A 65 -44.54 20.21 -43.07
C THR A 65 -44.66 19.49 -44.42
N GLY A 66 -45.58 18.51 -44.54
CA GLY A 66 -45.88 17.85 -45.81
C GLY A 66 -44.91 16.72 -46.20
N MET A 67 -44.22 16.11 -45.24
CA MET A 67 -43.29 14.98 -45.42
C MET A 67 -43.84 13.71 -44.73
N PRO A 68 -44.91 13.09 -45.27
CA PRO A 68 -45.66 12.06 -44.57
C PRO A 68 -44.92 10.71 -44.47
N ASP A 69 -44.05 10.39 -45.43
CA ASP A 69 -43.30 9.12 -45.42
C ASP A 69 -42.19 9.18 -44.38
N GLU A 70 -41.49 10.31 -44.29
CA GLU A 70 -40.46 10.60 -43.29
C GLU A 70 -41.05 10.68 -41.89
N ALA A 71 -42.24 11.26 -41.74
CA ALA A 71 -42.96 11.34 -40.47
C ALA A 71 -43.26 9.94 -39.90
N ARG A 72 -43.63 8.95 -40.72
CA ARG A 72 -43.89 7.57 -40.27
C ARG A 72 -42.64 6.92 -39.68
N TRP A 73 -41.48 7.15 -40.27
CA TRP A 73 -40.20 6.63 -39.79
C TRP A 73 -39.78 7.22 -38.44
N ALA A 74 -40.30 8.39 -38.05
CA ALA A 74 -40.11 8.96 -36.72
C ALA A 74 -41.21 8.56 -35.72
N LEU A 75 -42.49 8.61 -36.13
CA LEU A 75 -43.64 8.34 -35.26
C LEU A 75 -43.71 6.89 -34.78
N ALA A 76 -43.49 5.91 -35.68
CA ALA A 76 -43.65 4.50 -35.32
C ALA A 76 -42.62 4.01 -34.28
N PRO A 77 -41.31 4.32 -34.41
CA PRO A 77 -40.35 4.02 -33.35
C PRO A 77 -40.62 4.81 -32.06
N GLY A 78 -41.04 6.08 -32.17
CA GLY A 78 -41.38 6.91 -31.01
C GLY A 78 -42.53 6.32 -30.18
N ALA A 79 -43.62 5.92 -30.83
CA ALA A 79 -44.78 5.30 -30.18
C ALA A 79 -44.43 3.94 -29.55
N LEU A 80 -43.62 3.13 -30.24
CA LEU A 80 -43.15 1.84 -29.73
C LEU A 80 -42.31 2.02 -28.45
N LEU A 81 -41.37 2.96 -28.44
CA LEU A 81 -40.52 3.22 -27.27
C LEU A 81 -41.33 3.66 -26.05
N VAL A 82 -42.28 4.59 -26.23
CA VAL A 82 -43.15 5.06 -25.15
C VAL A 82 -44.05 3.92 -24.64
N THR A 83 -44.61 3.12 -25.55
CA THR A 83 -45.48 1.99 -25.17
C THR A 83 -44.72 0.93 -24.39
N LEU A 84 -43.49 0.59 -24.79
CA LEU A 84 -42.64 -0.36 -24.08
C LEU A 84 -42.28 0.14 -22.67
N VAL A 85 -41.96 1.43 -22.54
CA VAL A 85 -41.71 2.07 -21.24
C VAL A 85 -42.96 1.97 -20.34
N CYS A 86 -44.14 2.36 -20.84
CA CYS A 86 -45.39 2.27 -20.09
C CYS A 86 -45.75 0.83 -19.70
N ALA A 87 -45.61 -0.12 -20.62
CA ALA A 87 -45.88 -1.53 -20.36
C ALA A 87 -44.94 -2.11 -19.29
N PHE A 88 -43.66 -1.74 -19.30
CA PHE A 88 -42.69 -2.17 -18.30
C PHE A 88 -42.95 -1.52 -16.93
N VAL A 89 -43.37 -0.25 -16.87
CA VAL A 89 -43.83 0.39 -15.62
C VAL A 89 -45.06 -0.31 -15.04
N LEU A 90 -46.05 -0.63 -15.89
CA LEU A 90 -47.25 -1.36 -15.47
C LEU A 90 -46.89 -2.77 -14.98
N LEU A 91 -45.96 -3.46 -15.65
CA LEU A 91 -45.47 -4.76 -15.21
C LEU A 91 -44.84 -4.68 -13.81
N LEU A 92 -43.95 -3.71 -13.56
CA LEU A 92 -43.34 -3.52 -12.24
C LEU A 92 -44.35 -3.16 -11.16
N ARG A 93 -45.42 -2.41 -11.50
CA ARG A 93 -46.46 -2.01 -10.54
C ARG A 93 -47.39 -3.15 -10.15
N PHE A 94 -47.69 -4.06 -11.07
CA PHE A 94 -48.72 -5.09 -10.89
C PHE A 94 -48.18 -6.52 -10.76
N THR A 95 -46.87 -6.71 -10.75
CA THR A 95 -46.25 -8.03 -10.53
C THR A 95 -45.17 -7.99 -9.44
N PRO A 96 -45.00 -9.05 -8.64
CA PRO A 96 -43.98 -9.12 -7.59
C PRO A 96 -42.57 -9.39 -8.14
N ILE A 97 -42.28 -9.02 -9.40
CA ILE A 97 -40.97 -9.22 -10.03
C ILE A 97 -39.88 -8.45 -9.29
N ALA A 98 -40.22 -7.35 -8.61
CA ALA A 98 -39.30 -6.62 -7.75
C ALA A 98 -38.70 -7.50 -6.62
N GLY A 99 -39.45 -8.46 -6.08
CA GLY A 99 -38.96 -9.41 -5.06
C GLY A 99 -37.99 -10.47 -5.56
N LEU A 100 -37.76 -10.58 -6.88
CA LEU A 100 -36.68 -11.39 -7.46
C LEU A 100 -35.33 -10.66 -7.42
N TRP A 101 -35.34 -9.35 -7.19
CA TRP A 101 -34.14 -8.56 -6.99
C TRP A 101 -33.77 -8.65 -5.51
N SER A 102 -32.56 -9.15 -5.25
CA SER A 102 -32.04 -9.21 -3.89
C SER A 102 -31.51 -7.85 -3.50
N ASP A 103 -31.93 -7.36 -2.35
CA ASP A 103 -31.44 -6.12 -1.80
C ASP A 103 -30.00 -6.24 -1.33
N LEU A 104 -29.36 -5.08 -1.24
CA LEU A 104 -28.06 -4.94 -0.63
C LEU A 104 -28.26 -4.28 0.73
N GLU A 105 -27.94 -5.00 1.80
CA GLU A 105 -28.09 -4.51 3.17
C GLU A 105 -26.75 -4.07 3.72
N LEU A 106 -26.69 -2.90 4.34
CA LEU A 106 -25.58 -2.47 5.18
C LEU A 106 -26.07 -2.57 6.63
N ARG A 107 -25.58 -3.57 7.34
CA ARG A 107 -25.95 -3.86 8.73
C ARG A 107 -24.89 -3.23 9.63
N PHE A 108 -25.20 -2.08 10.22
CA PHE A 108 -24.22 -1.28 10.95
C PHE A 108 -23.87 -1.92 12.31
N ALA A 109 -24.85 -2.50 12.99
CA ALA A 109 -24.62 -3.25 14.24
C ALA A 109 -23.70 -4.46 14.04
N GLU A 110 -23.95 -5.25 12.98
CA GLU A 110 -23.13 -6.43 12.63
C GLU A 110 -21.82 -6.06 11.89
N ARG A 111 -21.63 -4.77 11.58
CA ARG A 111 -20.50 -4.22 10.81
C ARG A 111 -20.22 -4.95 9.51
N GLN A 112 -21.26 -5.27 8.74
CA GLN A 112 -21.11 -5.99 7.48
C GLN A 112 -22.11 -5.54 6.43
N MET A 113 -21.70 -5.67 5.18
CA MET A 113 -22.51 -5.52 3.99
C MET A 113 -22.94 -6.89 3.50
N VAL A 114 -24.24 -7.11 3.37
CA VAL A 114 -24.84 -8.40 3.03
C VAL A 114 -25.57 -8.29 1.70
N HIS A 115 -25.25 -9.20 0.77
CA HIS A 115 -25.97 -9.33 -0.49
C HIS A 115 -26.09 -10.80 -0.86
N ARG A 116 -27.32 -11.34 -0.81
CA ARG A 116 -27.58 -12.78 -0.99
C ARG A 116 -26.72 -13.63 -0.03
N ARG A 117 -25.76 -14.39 -0.56
CA ARG A 117 -24.82 -15.22 0.21
C ARG A 117 -23.49 -14.52 0.50
N THR A 118 -23.25 -13.35 -0.08
CA THR A 118 -22.02 -12.60 0.09
C THR A 118 -22.13 -11.71 1.33
N ARG A 119 -21.20 -11.86 2.26
CA ARG A 119 -21.05 -10.99 3.44
C ARG A 119 -19.67 -10.34 3.38
N ILE A 120 -19.62 -9.02 3.45
CA ILE A 120 -18.38 -8.22 3.40
C ILE A 120 -18.32 -7.39 4.68
N PRO A 121 -17.44 -7.73 5.64
CA PRO A 121 -17.20 -6.91 6.81
C PRO A 121 -16.79 -5.48 6.43
N PHE A 122 -17.27 -4.48 7.16
CA PHE A 122 -16.91 -3.07 6.94
C PHE A 122 -15.41 -2.81 7.06
N GLY A 123 -14.69 -3.63 7.84
CA GLY A 123 -13.22 -3.58 7.94
C GLY A 123 -12.47 -4.01 6.67
N GLU A 124 -13.16 -4.62 5.69
CA GLU A 124 -12.63 -4.95 4.35
C GLU A 124 -12.95 -3.86 3.31
N LEU A 125 -13.87 -2.94 3.62
CA LEU A 125 -14.19 -1.83 2.74
C LEU A 125 -13.11 -0.74 2.86
N ARG A 126 -12.75 -0.15 1.72
CA ARG A 126 -11.81 0.98 1.61
C ARG A 126 -12.51 2.14 0.87
N PRO A 127 -12.07 3.40 1.02
CA PRO A 127 -12.71 4.53 0.34
C PRO A 127 -12.76 4.32 -1.19
N GLU A 128 -11.74 3.71 -1.77
CA GLU A 128 -11.63 3.40 -3.20
C GLU A 128 -12.66 2.38 -3.69
N HIS A 129 -13.27 1.58 -2.80
CA HIS A 129 -14.35 0.69 -3.18
C HIS A 129 -15.66 1.47 -3.43
N LEU A 130 -15.78 2.71 -2.96
CA LEU A 130 -16.93 3.58 -3.20
C LEU A 130 -16.65 4.48 -4.40
N VAL A 131 -17.05 4.02 -5.59
CA VAL A 131 -16.69 4.67 -6.86
C VAL A 131 -17.90 5.39 -7.46
N TRP A 132 -17.69 6.65 -7.84
CA TRP A 132 -18.66 7.41 -8.64
C TRP A 132 -18.54 7.07 -10.13
N LYS A 133 -19.68 6.79 -10.76
CA LYS A 133 -19.83 6.83 -12.21
C LYS A 133 -20.66 8.05 -12.58
N ASN A 134 -19.98 9.08 -13.09
CA ASN A 134 -20.61 10.33 -13.52
C ASN A 134 -21.04 10.20 -14.99
N GLY A 135 -22.33 10.31 -15.25
CA GLY A 135 -22.91 10.45 -16.58
C GLY A 135 -23.40 11.89 -16.81
N ARG A 136 -23.90 12.16 -18.03
CA ARG A 136 -24.33 13.51 -18.44
C ARG A 136 -25.44 14.12 -17.58
N PHE A 137 -26.30 13.28 -17.00
CA PHE A 137 -27.46 13.73 -16.21
C PHE A 137 -27.51 13.13 -14.80
N PHE A 138 -26.76 12.05 -14.56
CA PHE A 138 -26.83 11.27 -13.32
C PHE A 138 -25.44 10.95 -12.80
N ARG A 139 -25.32 10.89 -11.48
CA ARG A 139 -24.15 10.38 -10.77
C ARG A 139 -24.58 9.17 -9.97
N ARG A 140 -23.83 8.08 -10.08
CA ARG A 140 -24.19 6.81 -9.42
C ARG A 140 -23.03 6.36 -8.56
N LEU A 141 -23.30 6.10 -7.28
CA LEU A 141 -22.34 5.55 -6.34
C LEU A 141 -22.38 4.03 -6.45
N TYR A 142 -21.22 3.40 -6.61
CA TYR A 142 -21.08 1.95 -6.65
C TYR A 142 -20.17 1.46 -5.54
N VAL A 143 -20.49 0.30 -4.97
CA VAL A 143 -19.51 -0.56 -4.31
C VAL A 143 -18.85 -1.40 -5.38
N ARG A 144 -17.54 -1.22 -5.53
CA ARG A 144 -16.66 -2.06 -6.35
C ARG A 144 -15.69 -2.79 -5.44
N HIS A 145 -16.17 -3.88 -4.85
CA HIS A 145 -15.36 -4.83 -4.10
C HIS A 145 -15.09 -6.07 -4.96
N PRO A 146 -13.95 -6.79 -4.78
CA PRO A 146 -13.70 -8.04 -5.51
C PRO A 146 -14.82 -9.08 -5.38
N ALA A 147 -15.50 -9.12 -4.23
CA ALA A 147 -16.61 -10.04 -3.96
C ALA A 147 -18.00 -9.48 -4.31
N LEU A 148 -18.15 -8.17 -4.57
CA LEU A 148 -19.45 -7.55 -4.81
C LEU A 148 -19.32 -6.26 -5.65
N ARG A 149 -20.10 -6.21 -6.74
CA ARG A 149 -20.25 -5.01 -7.59
C ARG A 149 -21.71 -4.61 -7.66
N LYS A 150 -22.10 -3.55 -6.94
CA LYS A 150 -23.49 -3.09 -6.88
C LYS A 150 -23.56 -1.56 -6.78
N GLN A 151 -24.63 -1.00 -7.34
CA GLN A 151 -24.96 0.42 -7.14
C GLN A 151 -25.53 0.58 -5.72
N LEU A 152 -25.07 1.61 -5.02
CA LEU A 152 -25.59 2.02 -3.71
C LEU A 152 -26.66 3.09 -3.82
N ALA A 153 -26.41 4.12 -4.62
CA ALA A 153 -27.30 5.29 -4.71
C ALA A 153 -27.13 5.99 -6.07
N GLY A 154 -28.16 6.72 -6.49
CA GLY A 154 -28.16 7.53 -7.70
C GLY A 154 -28.65 8.95 -7.43
N PHE A 155 -27.98 9.94 -8.00
CA PHE A 155 -28.27 11.37 -7.84
C PHE A 155 -28.35 12.04 -9.22
N PHE A 156 -29.15 13.09 -9.36
CA PHE A 156 -29.10 13.99 -10.52
C PHE A 156 -27.82 14.84 -10.50
N GLY A 157 -27.44 15.39 -11.66
CA GLY A 157 -26.31 16.32 -11.75
C GLY A 157 -26.45 17.56 -10.85
N SER A 158 -27.68 18.03 -10.61
CA SER A 158 -27.99 19.17 -9.73
C SER A 158 -27.83 18.87 -8.23
N GLU A 159 -27.73 17.59 -7.83
CA GLU A 159 -27.67 17.13 -6.43
C GLU A 159 -26.24 16.85 -5.96
N GLU A 160 -25.24 17.48 -6.58
CA GLU A 160 -23.82 17.20 -6.32
C GLU A 160 -23.42 17.38 -4.84
N ARG A 161 -23.98 18.38 -4.15
CA ARG A 161 -23.68 18.64 -2.74
C ARG A 161 -24.21 17.51 -1.85
N GLN A 162 -25.47 17.11 -2.06
CA GLN A 162 -26.11 16.01 -1.35
C GLN A 162 -25.40 14.68 -1.61
N ALA A 163 -24.99 14.42 -2.85
CA ALA A 163 -24.23 13.23 -3.21
C ALA A 163 -22.90 13.12 -2.46
N ALA A 164 -22.15 14.23 -2.38
CA ALA A 164 -20.88 14.28 -1.65
C ALA A 164 -21.08 14.15 -0.13
N GLU A 165 -22.15 14.75 0.41
CA GLU A 165 -22.51 14.63 1.82
C GLU A 165 -22.92 13.19 2.18
N PHE A 166 -23.74 12.55 1.35
CA PHE A 166 -24.15 11.16 1.51
C PHE A 166 -22.95 10.21 1.53
N GLN A 167 -22.02 10.32 0.57
CA GLN A 167 -20.82 9.46 0.55
C GLN A 167 -19.98 9.64 1.82
N ARG A 168 -19.80 10.88 2.27
CA ARG A 168 -19.02 11.18 3.47
C ARG A 168 -19.64 10.57 4.72
N ARG A 169 -20.94 10.80 4.93
CA ARG A 169 -21.67 10.26 6.08
C ARG A 169 -21.76 8.74 6.06
N LEU A 170 -21.98 8.15 4.88
CA LEU A 170 -21.96 6.71 4.70
C LEU A 170 -20.60 6.13 5.07
N TRP A 171 -19.52 6.78 4.63
CA TRP A 171 -18.16 6.35 4.94
C TRP A 171 -17.81 6.52 6.43
N GLU A 172 -18.29 7.58 7.08
CA GLU A 172 -18.18 7.78 8.52
C GLU A 172 -18.89 6.66 9.29
N LEU A 173 -20.08 6.23 8.86
CA LEU A 173 -20.80 5.11 9.45
C LEU A 173 -20.08 3.77 9.26
N ILE A 174 -19.52 3.52 8.07
CA ILE A 174 -18.72 2.31 7.79
C ILE A 174 -17.45 2.30 8.65
N ARG A 175 -16.80 3.47 8.83
CA ARG A 175 -15.57 3.62 9.62
C ARG A 175 -15.77 3.74 11.13
N ALA A 176 -16.95 4.17 11.58
CA ALA A 176 -17.25 4.40 12.98
C ALA A 176 -16.92 3.14 13.79
N PRO A 177 -16.32 3.24 14.98
CA PRO A 177 -16.12 2.07 15.84
C PRO A 177 -17.49 1.55 16.28
N GLY A 178 -17.78 0.29 15.94
CA GLY A 178 -18.91 -0.43 16.52
C GLY A 178 -18.49 -1.01 17.87
N ALA A 179 -19.47 -1.34 18.71
CA ALA A 179 -19.23 -2.13 19.90
C ALA A 179 -18.52 -3.45 19.51
N LEU A 180 -17.29 -3.60 20.00
CA LEU A 180 -16.50 -4.83 20.07
C LEU A 180 -16.73 -5.84 18.93
N THR A 181 -16.02 -5.66 17.82
CA THR A 181 -15.55 -6.83 17.06
C THR A 181 -14.19 -7.24 17.63
N PRO A 182 -14.08 -8.41 18.31
CA PRO A 182 -12.80 -8.99 18.67
C PRO A 182 -12.10 -9.41 17.37
N GLY A 183 -11.17 -8.59 16.91
CA GLY A 183 -10.60 -8.70 15.55
C GLY A 183 -9.08 -8.63 15.45
N SER A 184 -8.36 -8.68 16.57
CA SER A 184 -6.92 -8.94 16.55
C SER A 184 -6.57 -9.79 17.75
N GLY A 185 -6.48 -11.11 17.57
CA GLY A 185 -5.96 -12.03 18.60
C GLY A 185 -4.48 -11.84 18.91
N LEU A 186 -3.91 -10.68 18.57
CA LEU A 186 -2.54 -10.34 18.94
C LEU A 186 -2.48 -9.95 20.40
N THR A 187 -1.58 -10.60 21.12
CA THR A 187 -1.16 -10.20 22.45
C THR A 187 -0.44 -8.84 22.42
N PRO A 188 -0.22 -8.17 23.58
CA PRO A 188 0.56 -6.94 23.63
C PRO A 188 1.96 -7.07 22.99
N VAL A 189 2.71 -8.15 23.29
CA VAL A 189 4.07 -8.32 22.75
C VAL A 189 4.02 -8.58 21.24
N GLN A 190 3.10 -9.41 20.75
CA GLN A 190 2.91 -9.61 19.32
C GLN A 190 2.55 -8.32 18.60
N ARG A 191 1.71 -7.46 19.20
CA ARG A 191 1.38 -6.16 18.63
C ARG A 191 2.61 -5.26 18.56
N TRP A 192 3.46 -5.25 19.57
CA TRP A 192 4.72 -4.50 19.58
C TRP A 192 5.67 -4.99 18.48
N ILE A 193 5.80 -6.30 18.27
CA ILE A 193 6.60 -6.87 17.19
C ILE A 193 6.09 -6.39 15.82
N ILE A 194 4.77 -6.46 15.58
CA ILE A 194 4.16 -5.97 14.33
C ILE A 194 4.36 -4.46 14.17
N ALA A 195 4.31 -3.70 15.28
CA ALA A 195 4.53 -2.27 15.32
C ALA A 195 5.93 -1.88 14.80
N ALA A 196 6.97 -2.62 15.18
CA ALA A 196 8.34 -2.36 14.75
C ALA A 196 8.53 -2.59 13.23
N GLY A 197 7.84 -3.57 12.64
CA GLY A 197 7.83 -3.81 11.19
C GLY A 197 6.84 -2.94 10.40
N ALA A 198 6.03 -2.12 11.08
CA ALA A 198 4.93 -1.38 10.47
C ALA A 198 5.34 -0.43 9.34
N PRO A 199 6.48 0.30 9.39
CA PRO A 199 6.88 1.18 8.29
C PRO A 199 7.01 0.47 6.95
N TYR A 200 7.61 -0.73 6.93
CA TYR A 200 7.76 -1.50 5.69
C TYR A 200 6.48 -2.26 5.31
N GLY A 201 5.69 -2.70 6.29
CA GLY A 201 4.38 -3.31 6.03
C GLY A 201 3.39 -2.33 5.39
N ALA A 202 3.26 -1.15 5.98
CA ALA A 202 2.30 -0.12 5.56
C ALA A 202 2.58 0.40 4.15
N VAL A 203 3.85 0.63 3.80
CA VAL A 203 4.22 1.11 2.46
C VAL A 203 3.98 0.09 1.35
N ASN A 204 4.01 -1.19 1.69
CA ASN A 204 3.64 -2.28 0.77
C ASN A 204 2.15 -2.64 0.86
N GLY A 205 1.34 -1.84 1.55
CA GLY A 205 -0.12 -1.99 1.62
C GLY A 205 -0.64 -3.08 2.55
N PHE A 206 0.24 -3.69 3.37
CA PHE A 206 -0.15 -4.72 4.33
C PHE A 206 -0.75 -4.12 5.61
N ARG A 207 -1.71 -4.84 6.18
CA ARG A 207 -2.28 -4.47 7.48
C ARG A 207 -1.25 -4.68 8.59
N VAL A 208 -1.29 -3.82 9.60
CA VAL A 208 -0.37 -3.83 10.76
C VAL A 208 -1.09 -4.24 12.05
N ASP A 209 -2.16 -5.02 11.93
CA ASP A 209 -3.02 -5.50 13.04
C ASP A 209 -3.02 -7.04 13.18
N ARG A 210 -2.14 -7.75 12.47
CA ARG A 210 -2.12 -9.22 12.36
C ARG A 210 -0.77 -9.74 11.88
N LEU A 211 -0.50 -11.02 12.13
CA LEU A 211 0.65 -11.71 11.53
C LEU A 211 0.45 -11.99 10.04
N GLY A 212 -0.60 -12.77 9.73
CA GLY A 212 -0.89 -13.30 8.41
C GLY A 212 -1.88 -12.46 7.59
N THR A 213 -2.62 -13.12 6.71
CA THR A 213 -3.47 -12.43 5.74
C THR A 213 -4.76 -11.88 6.35
N ALA A 214 -5.43 -10.99 5.63
CA ALA A 214 -6.84 -10.69 5.84
C ALA A 214 -7.70 -11.98 5.77
N PRO A 215 -8.80 -12.07 6.53
CA PRO A 215 -9.73 -13.20 6.42
C PRO A 215 -10.46 -13.17 5.07
N GLY A 216 -11.11 -14.29 4.75
CA GLY A 216 -12.02 -14.37 3.61
C GLY A 216 -11.35 -14.17 2.25
N ALA A 217 -12.03 -13.45 1.34
CA ALA A 217 -11.60 -13.30 -0.04
C ALA A 217 -10.33 -12.44 -0.20
N ALA A 218 -10.04 -11.55 0.76
CA ALA A 218 -8.85 -10.71 0.76
C ALA A 218 -7.56 -11.51 1.02
N ALA A 219 -7.65 -12.69 1.65
CA ALA A 219 -6.51 -13.56 1.92
C ALA A 219 -5.68 -13.88 0.67
N ALA A 220 -6.35 -14.14 -0.46
CA ALA A 220 -5.69 -14.48 -1.71
C ALA A 220 -4.93 -13.28 -2.32
N ALA A 221 -5.39 -12.04 -2.09
CA ALA A 221 -4.69 -10.85 -2.55
C ALA A 221 -3.42 -10.61 -1.73
N ASP A 222 -3.51 -10.72 -0.41
CA ASP A 222 -2.35 -10.60 0.47
C ASP A 222 -1.29 -11.68 0.16
N ARG A 223 -1.71 -12.92 -0.10
CA ARG A 223 -0.80 -14.00 -0.52
C ARG A 223 -0.09 -13.68 -1.83
N ARG A 224 -0.80 -13.16 -2.83
CA ARG A 224 -0.19 -12.80 -4.12
C ARG A 224 0.81 -11.66 -3.95
N ALA A 225 0.42 -10.60 -3.23
CA ALA A 225 1.32 -9.48 -2.96
C ALA A 225 2.56 -9.93 -2.18
N ALA A 226 2.40 -10.80 -1.17
CA ALA A 226 3.51 -11.38 -0.43
C ALA A 226 4.41 -12.24 -1.33
N HIS A 227 3.85 -13.08 -2.21
CA HIS A 227 4.62 -13.85 -3.19
C HIS A 227 5.41 -12.95 -4.14
N GLU A 228 4.77 -11.92 -4.70
CA GLU A 228 5.40 -10.97 -5.62
C GLU A 228 6.56 -10.25 -4.95
N LEU A 229 6.38 -9.79 -3.71
CA LEU A 229 7.43 -9.09 -2.96
C LEU A 229 8.56 -10.02 -2.56
N LEU A 230 8.27 -11.26 -2.17
CA LEU A 230 9.30 -12.27 -1.89
C LEU A 230 10.14 -12.58 -3.14
N GLN A 231 9.52 -12.68 -4.31
CA GLN A 231 10.23 -13.09 -5.53
C GLN A 231 10.98 -11.94 -6.20
N GLN A 232 10.34 -10.77 -6.36
CA GLN A 232 10.87 -9.69 -7.21
C GLN A 232 11.99 -8.89 -6.49
N PRO A 233 11.71 -8.20 -5.36
CA PRO A 233 12.76 -7.56 -4.57
C PRO A 233 13.76 -8.50 -3.91
N TRP A 234 13.31 -9.66 -3.41
CA TRP A 234 14.13 -10.49 -2.50
C TRP A 234 14.71 -11.75 -3.15
N GLY A 235 14.27 -12.12 -4.36
CA GLY A 235 14.73 -13.34 -5.02
C GLY A 235 14.43 -14.62 -4.22
N ALA A 236 13.45 -14.59 -3.31
CA ALA A 236 13.08 -15.69 -2.45
C ALA A 236 11.87 -16.45 -3.03
N TYR A 237 12.13 -17.65 -3.52
CA TYR A 237 11.13 -18.55 -4.12
C TYR A 237 10.73 -19.71 -3.20
N ASP A 238 11.49 -19.92 -2.12
CA ASP A 238 11.24 -20.96 -1.12
C ASP A 238 11.69 -20.52 0.29
N LEU A 239 11.48 -21.42 1.26
CA LEU A 239 11.82 -21.22 2.66
C LEU A 239 13.32 -21.01 2.89
N GLU A 240 14.19 -21.74 2.19
CA GLU A 240 15.64 -21.66 2.37
C GLU A 240 16.14 -20.29 1.96
N GLN A 241 15.72 -19.83 0.78
CA GLN A 241 16.07 -18.51 0.26
C GLN A 241 15.48 -17.38 1.11
N LEU A 242 14.26 -17.54 1.62
CA LEU A 242 13.67 -16.60 2.58
C LEU A 242 14.54 -16.47 3.84
N LEU A 243 14.94 -17.59 4.44
CA LEU A 243 15.76 -17.58 5.65
C LEU A 243 17.17 -17.05 5.38
N GLY A 244 17.73 -17.31 4.20
CA GLY A 244 18.97 -16.68 3.74
C GLY A 244 18.86 -15.16 3.65
N ALA A 245 17.80 -14.63 3.04
CA ALA A 245 17.54 -13.20 2.95
C ALA A 245 17.36 -12.54 4.33
N VAL A 246 16.64 -13.21 5.23
CA VAL A 246 16.49 -12.73 6.62
C VAL A 246 17.82 -12.73 7.35
N ASN A 247 18.61 -13.80 7.24
CA ASN A 247 19.91 -13.88 7.91
C ASN A 247 20.84 -12.75 7.42
N TRP A 248 20.89 -12.52 6.10
CA TRP A 248 21.66 -11.42 5.53
C TRP A 248 21.22 -10.06 6.09
N LEU A 249 19.92 -9.77 6.19
CA LEU A 249 19.43 -8.53 6.80
C LEU A 249 19.86 -8.37 8.26
N VAL A 250 19.90 -9.47 9.01
CA VAL A 250 20.23 -9.45 10.44
C VAL A 250 21.73 -9.23 10.65
N GLN A 251 22.59 -9.86 9.86
CA GLN A 251 24.05 -9.74 9.99
C GLN A 251 24.56 -8.44 9.37
N ASP A 252 24.48 -8.32 8.05
CA ASP A 252 25.08 -7.23 7.29
C ASP A 252 24.00 -6.23 6.87
N GLY A 253 23.02 -6.73 6.12
CA GLY A 253 21.92 -5.97 5.55
C GLY A 253 22.38 -4.87 4.60
N HIS A 254 21.44 -4.00 4.24
CA HIS A 254 21.74 -2.85 3.38
C HIS A 254 22.64 -1.82 4.06
N ARG A 255 22.76 -1.89 5.40
CA ARG A 255 23.52 -0.95 6.21
C ARG A 255 25.03 -1.22 6.26
N ALA A 256 25.51 -2.33 5.68
CA ALA A 256 26.90 -2.80 5.82
C ALA A 256 27.91 -1.68 5.53
N ASP A 257 27.73 -0.96 4.42
CA ASP A 257 28.67 0.07 3.96
C ASP A 257 28.49 1.43 4.64
N PHE A 258 27.37 1.65 5.34
CA PHE A 258 27.00 3.00 5.81
C PHE A 258 28.04 3.58 6.77
N THR A 259 28.64 2.75 7.64
CA THR A 259 29.67 3.20 8.58
C THR A 259 30.94 3.65 7.84
N GLN A 260 31.35 2.90 6.82
CA GLN A 260 32.52 3.24 6.03
C GLN A 260 32.28 4.50 5.19
N ASP A 261 31.10 4.62 4.58
CA ASP A 261 30.69 5.81 3.83
C ASP A 261 30.63 7.05 4.74
N ALA A 262 30.21 6.89 6.00
CA ALA A 262 30.18 7.96 6.99
C ALA A 262 31.59 8.43 7.40
N ARG A 263 32.54 7.50 7.52
CA ARG A 263 33.96 7.83 7.76
C ARG A 263 34.55 8.59 6.58
N LEU A 264 34.23 8.18 5.35
CA LEU A 264 34.67 8.86 4.14
C LEU A 264 34.06 10.27 4.02
N ALA A 265 32.76 10.41 4.29
CA ALA A 265 32.04 11.69 4.29
C ALA A 265 32.53 12.67 5.38
N ALA A 266 33.16 12.15 6.45
CA ALA A 266 33.73 12.98 7.51
C ALA A 266 35.08 13.64 7.12
N ARG A 267 35.69 13.23 6.00
CA ARG A 267 37.00 13.74 5.55
C ARG A 267 36.87 15.10 4.87
N SER A 268 38.02 15.69 4.52
CA SER A 268 38.07 16.98 3.83
C SER A 268 37.33 16.92 2.48
N PRO A 269 36.74 18.04 2.03
CA PRO A 269 36.08 18.09 0.72
C PRO A 269 36.98 17.64 -0.44
N ALA A 270 38.28 17.94 -0.36
CA ALA A 270 39.27 17.50 -1.35
C ALA A 270 39.39 15.98 -1.42
N ALA A 271 39.43 15.29 -0.26
CA ALA A 271 39.50 13.83 -0.22
C ALA A 271 38.20 13.18 -0.75
N GLN A 272 37.04 13.80 -0.50
CA GLN A 272 35.76 13.33 -1.04
C GLN A 272 35.70 13.48 -2.57
N GLU A 273 36.20 14.60 -3.11
CA GLU A 273 36.26 14.86 -4.55
C GLU A 273 37.26 13.93 -5.27
N GLU A 274 38.42 13.70 -4.65
CA GLU A 274 39.42 12.74 -5.10
C GLU A 274 38.84 11.33 -5.17
N TYR A 275 38.21 10.87 -4.08
CA TYR A 275 37.54 9.57 -4.02
C TYR A 275 36.50 9.44 -5.12
N GLY A 276 35.60 10.43 -5.24
CA GLY A 276 34.52 10.35 -6.21
C GLY A 276 35.01 10.39 -7.66
N THR A 277 36.18 10.98 -7.92
CA THR A 277 36.81 10.96 -9.25
C THR A 277 37.42 9.60 -9.55
N LEU A 278 38.16 9.02 -8.60
CA LEU A 278 38.71 7.66 -8.72
C LEU A 278 37.60 6.62 -8.89
N LEU A 279 36.51 6.71 -8.12
CA LEU A 279 35.41 5.76 -8.18
C LEU A 279 34.75 5.77 -9.56
N ARG A 280 34.51 6.95 -10.14
CA ARG A 280 33.98 7.10 -11.52
C ARG A 280 34.95 6.60 -12.58
N GLU A 281 36.26 6.79 -12.39
CA GLU A 281 37.28 6.29 -13.30
C GLU A 281 37.32 4.76 -13.30
N VAL A 282 37.41 4.14 -12.11
CA VAL A 282 37.44 2.69 -11.93
C VAL A 282 36.15 2.04 -12.43
N ASP A 283 34.99 2.57 -12.06
CA ASP A 283 33.69 2.11 -12.57
C ASP A 283 33.61 2.18 -14.11
N GLY A 284 34.10 3.28 -14.69
CA GLY A 284 34.16 3.43 -16.15
C GLY A 284 35.13 2.46 -16.84
N LEU A 285 36.19 2.01 -16.17
CA LEU A 285 37.09 0.95 -16.66
C LEU A 285 36.41 -0.42 -16.60
N ILE A 286 35.75 -0.76 -15.48
CA ILE A 286 34.99 -2.00 -15.30
C ILE A 286 33.87 -2.09 -16.35
N ALA A 287 33.08 -1.02 -16.52
CA ALA A 287 31.97 -0.99 -17.47
C ALA A 287 32.41 -1.18 -18.94
N ARG A 288 33.68 -0.90 -19.26
CA ARG A 288 34.28 -1.08 -20.60
C ARG A 288 35.13 -2.35 -20.72
N ASP A 289 35.14 -3.18 -19.68
CA ASP A 289 35.96 -4.40 -19.59
C ASP A 289 37.46 -4.11 -19.81
N ARG A 290 37.95 -2.99 -19.27
CA ARG A 290 39.36 -2.57 -19.37
C ARG A 290 40.09 -2.83 -18.05
N LEU A 291 40.42 -4.10 -17.83
CA LEU A 291 41.06 -4.58 -16.58
C LEU A 291 42.60 -4.66 -16.65
N GLU A 292 43.17 -4.26 -17.78
CA GLU A 292 44.62 -4.13 -18.00
C GLU A 292 45.15 -2.80 -17.41
N PRO A 293 46.48 -2.63 -17.23
CA PRO A 293 47.07 -1.40 -16.74
C PRO A 293 46.52 -0.14 -17.45
N PRO A 294 46.12 0.91 -16.71
CA PRO A 294 46.43 1.17 -15.30
C PRO A 294 45.34 0.73 -14.29
N PHE A 295 44.49 -0.26 -14.63
CA PHE A 295 43.31 -0.60 -13.80
C PHE A 295 43.65 -0.92 -12.34
N VAL A 296 44.61 -1.82 -12.11
CA VAL A 296 44.99 -2.26 -10.76
C VAL A 296 45.59 -1.11 -9.96
N GLU A 297 46.39 -0.25 -10.61
CA GLU A 297 46.97 0.95 -9.99
C GLU A 297 45.87 1.93 -9.54
N ARG A 298 44.87 2.18 -10.40
CA ARG A 298 43.73 3.04 -10.06
C ARG A 298 42.86 2.45 -8.96
N LEU A 299 42.65 1.14 -8.97
CA LEU A 299 41.91 0.46 -7.91
C LEU A 299 42.65 0.53 -6.56
N ILE A 300 43.98 0.38 -6.56
CA ILE A 300 44.80 0.57 -5.37
C ILE A 300 44.71 2.01 -4.85
N GLU A 301 44.76 3.01 -5.73
CA GLU A 301 44.57 4.41 -5.37
C GLU A 301 43.17 4.66 -4.78
N LEU A 302 42.12 4.15 -5.42
CA LEU A 302 40.74 4.22 -4.92
C LEU A 302 40.63 3.65 -3.50
N VAL A 303 41.19 2.45 -3.27
CA VAL A 303 41.17 1.79 -1.96
C VAL A 303 41.96 2.59 -0.92
N ARG A 304 43.11 3.15 -1.27
CA ARG A 304 43.85 4.03 -0.34
C ARG A 304 43.01 5.23 0.08
N VAL A 305 42.38 5.88 -0.88
CA VAL A 305 41.53 7.05 -0.60
C VAL A 305 40.24 6.64 0.11
N ARG A 306 39.67 5.44 -0.12
CA ARG A 306 38.50 4.94 0.63
C ARG A 306 38.81 4.79 2.11
N TYR A 307 39.89 4.10 2.46
CA TYR A 307 40.18 3.71 3.86
C TYR A 307 41.10 4.69 4.60
N GLY A 308 41.68 5.69 3.93
CA GLY A 308 42.38 6.79 4.59
C GLY A 308 43.65 6.31 5.28
N ASP A 309 43.77 6.53 6.58
CA ASP A 309 44.94 6.14 7.37
C ASP A 309 45.22 4.62 7.31
N GLU A 310 44.16 3.81 7.21
CA GLU A 310 44.25 2.36 7.06
C GLU A 310 44.43 1.92 5.58
N GLY A 311 44.32 2.84 4.63
CA GLY A 311 44.33 2.57 3.20
C GLY A 311 45.58 1.86 2.70
N GLY A 312 46.72 2.04 3.38
CA GLY A 312 47.94 1.28 3.07
C GLY A 312 47.82 -0.22 3.36
N ALA A 313 47.06 -0.62 4.39
CA ALA A 313 46.79 -2.02 4.72
C ALA A 313 45.84 -2.65 3.71
N TYR A 314 44.70 -2.01 3.46
CA TYR A 314 43.73 -2.43 2.46
C TYR A 314 44.34 -2.53 1.05
N ALA A 315 45.16 -1.56 0.64
CA ALA A 315 45.83 -1.57 -0.66
C ALA A 315 46.72 -2.82 -0.89
N ARG A 316 47.31 -3.39 0.15
CA ARG A 316 48.13 -4.61 0.03
C ARG A 316 47.29 -5.86 -0.23
N LEU A 317 46.01 -5.83 0.15
CA LEU A 317 45.07 -6.93 -0.03
C LEU A 317 44.40 -6.92 -1.42
N VAL A 318 44.49 -5.83 -2.19
CA VAL A 318 43.88 -5.74 -3.53
C VAL A 318 44.44 -6.82 -4.49
N PRO A 319 45.76 -6.96 -4.72
CA PRO A 319 46.26 -7.97 -5.66
C PRO A 319 45.96 -9.45 -5.31
N PRO A 320 46.04 -9.90 -4.03
CA PRO A 320 45.67 -11.27 -3.69
C PRO A 320 44.15 -11.51 -3.77
N LEU A 321 43.32 -10.53 -3.41
CA LEU A 321 41.87 -10.64 -3.56
C LEU A 321 41.44 -10.71 -5.03
N LEU A 322 42.03 -9.92 -5.93
CA LEU A 322 41.74 -10.00 -7.37
C LEU A 322 42.18 -11.32 -8.01
N ARG A 323 43.08 -12.06 -7.37
CA ARG A 323 43.58 -13.37 -7.82
C ARG A 323 42.89 -14.53 -7.12
N ASP A 324 41.88 -14.26 -6.29
CA ASP A 324 41.20 -15.24 -5.45
C ASP A 324 42.19 -16.11 -4.64
N GLU A 325 43.26 -15.50 -4.11
CA GLU A 325 44.27 -16.21 -3.33
C GLU A 325 43.67 -16.75 -2.02
N PRO A 326 43.85 -18.04 -1.68
CA PRO A 326 43.29 -18.61 -0.45
C PRO A 326 43.72 -17.86 0.81
N GLY A 327 42.74 -17.40 1.60
CA GLY A 327 42.95 -16.71 2.86
C GLY A 327 43.15 -15.19 2.75
N ALA A 328 43.05 -14.61 1.54
CA ALA A 328 43.12 -13.16 1.35
C ALA A 328 41.96 -12.40 2.05
N ASP A 329 40.82 -13.06 2.23
CA ASP A 329 39.61 -12.57 2.89
C ASP A 329 39.46 -13.06 4.34
N ALA A 330 40.45 -13.77 4.89
CA ALA A 330 40.35 -14.37 6.23
C ALA A 330 40.44 -13.35 7.39
N SER A 331 40.94 -12.15 7.11
CA SER A 331 40.99 -11.03 8.06
C SER A 331 39.72 -10.18 7.95
N GLU A 332 39.40 -9.40 8.98
CA GLU A 332 38.25 -8.48 8.96
C GLU A 332 38.37 -7.47 7.81
N GLU A 333 39.57 -6.89 7.64
CA GLU A 333 39.88 -5.97 6.55
C GLU A 333 39.81 -6.65 5.18
N GLY A 334 40.24 -7.92 5.10
CA GLY A 334 40.15 -8.74 3.89
C GLY A 334 38.70 -9.01 3.50
N ALA A 335 37.85 -9.38 4.45
CA ALA A 335 36.43 -9.63 4.23
C ALA A 335 35.68 -8.35 3.84
N GLU A 336 35.91 -7.23 4.53
CA GLU A 336 35.33 -5.92 4.20
C GLU A 336 35.74 -5.50 2.78
N LEU A 337 37.02 -5.62 2.43
CA LEU A 337 37.51 -5.28 1.10
C LEU A 337 36.96 -6.21 0.02
N ALA A 338 36.88 -7.51 0.29
CA ALA A 338 36.33 -8.49 -0.64
C ALA A 338 34.87 -8.16 -0.96
N GLN A 339 34.07 -7.78 0.06
CA GLN A 339 32.70 -7.33 -0.13
C GLN A 339 32.62 -6.07 -1.00
N PHE A 340 33.43 -5.05 -0.70
CA PHE A 340 33.48 -3.81 -1.50
C PHE A 340 33.86 -4.10 -2.97
N LEU A 341 34.90 -4.91 -3.20
CA LEU A 341 35.30 -5.30 -4.55
C LEU A 341 34.20 -6.08 -5.26
N HIS A 342 33.58 -7.04 -4.57
CA HIS A 342 32.47 -7.83 -5.12
C HIS A 342 31.33 -6.92 -5.58
N GLN A 343 30.90 -5.95 -4.76
CA GLN A 343 29.87 -4.99 -5.14
C GLN A 343 30.33 -4.12 -6.32
N LEU A 344 31.55 -3.60 -6.29
CA LEU A 344 32.10 -2.75 -7.34
C LEU A 344 32.16 -3.47 -8.71
N PHE A 345 32.46 -4.78 -8.75
CA PHE A 345 32.50 -5.54 -10.00
C PHE A 345 31.14 -6.06 -10.47
N ASN A 346 30.23 -6.37 -9.54
CA ASN A 346 28.99 -7.10 -9.88
C ASN A 346 27.72 -6.23 -9.83
N ASP A 347 27.74 -5.09 -9.15
CA ASP A 347 26.63 -4.15 -9.08
C ASP A 347 26.93 -2.86 -9.84
N ARG A 348 26.29 -2.72 -11.01
CA ARG A 348 26.44 -1.56 -11.91
C ARG A 348 25.97 -0.24 -11.31
N ASN A 349 25.17 -0.27 -10.24
CA ASN A 349 24.69 0.93 -9.58
C ASN A 349 25.54 1.29 -8.36
N HIS A 350 26.41 0.40 -7.88
CA HIS A 350 27.17 0.56 -6.64
C HIS A 350 27.90 1.90 -6.58
N ALA A 351 28.67 2.25 -7.62
CA ALA A 351 29.41 3.50 -7.67
C ALA A 351 28.49 4.74 -7.57
N ALA A 352 27.36 4.73 -8.28
CA ALA A 352 26.40 5.84 -8.25
C ALA A 352 25.69 5.95 -6.89
N GLU A 353 25.31 4.82 -6.29
CA GLU A 353 24.69 4.76 -4.97
C GLU A 353 25.64 5.22 -3.87
N GLU A 354 26.91 4.84 -3.93
CA GLU A 354 27.88 5.26 -2.93
C GLU A 354 28.21 6.75 -3.03
N LEU A 355 28.38 7.28 -4.25
CA LEU A 355 28.51 8.73 -4.46
C LEU A 355 27.30 9.50 -3.93
N HIS A 356 26.10 8.92 -4.07
CA HIS A 356 24.91 9.49 -3.47
C HIS A 356 24.99 9.51 -1.95
N ARG A 357 25.34 8.38 -1.31
CA ARG A 357 25.47 8.28 0.15
C ARG A 357 26.51 9.24 0.68
N LEU A 358 27.66 9.37 0.01
CA LEU A 358 28.71 10.32 0.34
C LEU A 358 28.17 11.76 0.38
N LYS A 359 27.36 12.14 -0.62
CA LYS A 359 26.71 13.45 -0.65
C LYS A 359 25.69 13.62 0.48
N ALA A 360 24.85 12.62 0.74
CA ALA A 360 23.84 12.68 1.81
C ALA A 360 24.48 12.80 3.19
N LEU A 361 25.57 12.06 3.44
CA LEU A 361 26.31 12.01 4.70
C LEU A 361 27.16 13.26 4.99
N THR A 362 27.16 14.25 4.09
CA THR A 362 27.67 15.60 4.40
C THR A 362 26.84 16.26 5.50
N ASP A 363 25.55 15.90 5.65
CA ASP A 363 24.73 16.32 6.78
C ASP A 363 25.23 15.67 8.10
N PRO A 364 25.75 16.48 9.05
CA PRO A 364 26.25 15.96 10.32
C PRO A 364 25.18 15.23 11.15
N ALA A 365 23.91 15.64 11.07
CA ALA A 365 22.83 15.03 11.84
C ALA A 365 22.47 13.64 11.32
N LEU A 366 22.51 13.45 9.99
CA LEU A 366 22.35 12.14 9.37
C LEU A 366 23.55 11.23 9.72
N ARG A 367 24.77 11.76 9.56
CA ARG A 367 26.01 11.03 9.81
C ARG A 367 26.14 10.55 11.26
N ALA A 368 25.68 11.34 12.22
CA ALA A 368 25.67 10.96 13.64
C ALA A 368 24.77 9.74 13.96
N ASN A 369 23.78 9.44 13.11
CA ASN A 369 22.85 8.33 13.33
C ASN A 369 23.21 7.05 12.56
N VAL A 370 24.30 7.02 11.80
CA VAL A 370 24.67 5.88 10.92
C VAL A 370 24.72 4.54 11.64
N GLY A 371 25.30 4.48 12.84
CA GLY A 371 25.34 3.26 13.66
C GLY A 371 23.98 2.82 14.21
N ARG A 372 22.92 3.58 13.96
CA ARG A 372 21.55 3.37 14.46
C ARG A 372 20.58 2.96 13.36
N PHE A 373 20.99 2.73 12.12
CA PHE A 373 20.08 2.39 11.01
C PHE A 373 19.67 0.92 10.93
N LEU A 374 19.94 0.12 11.96
CA LEU A 374 19.54 -1.29 12.06
C LEU A 374 18.05 -1.54 11.79
N ILE A 375 17.14 -0.66 12.22
CA ILE A 375 15.71 -0.77 11.94
C ILE A 375 15.38 -0.82 10.45
N TRP A 376 16.20 -0.23 9.59
CA TRP A 376 16.02 -0.31 8.15
C TRP A 376 15.98 -1.76 7.66
N ASP A 377 16.88 -2.60 8.18
CA ASP A 377 16.94 -4.02 7.83
C ASP A 377 16.06 -4.88 8.74
N TYR A 378 16.03 -4.60 10.04
CA TYR A 378 15.24 -5.40 10.98
C TYR A 378 13.74 -5.26 10.72
N GLY A 379 13.25 -4.06 10.39
CA GLY A 379 11.85 -3.86 10.00
C GLY A 379 11.46 -4.68 8.75
N ARG A 380 12.41 -4.90 7.83
CA ARG A 380 12.24 -5.78 6.67
C ARG A 380 12.26 -7.25 7.08
N ALA A 381 13.20 -7.66 7.92
CA ALA A 381 13.28 -9.02 8.42
C ALA A 381 11.98 -9.45 9.11
N LEU A 382 11.40 -8.59 9.95
CA LEU A 382 10.08 -8.80 10.57
C LEU A 382 8.99 -9.01 9.51
N MET A 383 8.99 -8.23 8.43
CA MET A 383 8.03 -8.41 7.33
C MET A 383 8.29 -9.66 6.49
N LEU A 384 9.54 -10.07 6.31
CA LEU A 384 9.88 -11.31 5.59
C LEU A 384 9.34 -12.53 6.33
N TYR A 385 9.45 -12.57 7.66
CA TYR A 385 8.80 -13.60 8.48
C TYR A 385 7.28 -13.59 8.29
N ARG A 386 6.65 -12.41 8.25
CA ARG A 386 5.22 -12.28 8.01
C ARG A 386 4.81 -12.77 6.62
N TRP A 387 5.54 -12.39 5.58
CA TRP A 387 5.26 -12.84 4.22
C TRP A 387 5.46 -14.34 4.07
N GLY A 388 6.52 -14.91 4.65
CA GLY A 388 6.74 -16.36 4.72
C GLY A 388 5.57 -17.09 5.36
N HIS A 389 4.99 -16.53 6.44
CA HIS A 389 3.78 -17.07 7.04
C HIS A 389 2.55 -16.92 6.12
N MET A 390 2.34 -15.74 5.53
CA MET A 390 1.21 -15.49 4.62
C MET A 390 1.17 -16.50 3.46
N VAL A 391 2.34 -16.83 2.90
CA VAL A 391 2.45 -17.77 1.77
C VAL A 391 2.53 -19.24 2.20
N GLY A 392 2.49 -19.52 3.50
CA GLY A 392 2.45 -20.87 4.05
C GLY A 392 3.80 -21.59 4.18
N TRP A 393 4.92 -20.86 4.09
CA TRP A 393 6.27 -21.43 4.31
C TRP A 393 6.64 -21.50 5.79
N LEU A 394 6.05 -20.64 6.62
CA LEU A 394 6.34 -20.53 8.05
C LEU A 394 5.08 -20.70 8.89
N THR A 395 5.24 -21.39 10.03
CA THR A 395 4.19 -21.46 11.05
C THR A 395 4.12 -20.16 11.83
N GLU A 396 2.97 -19.88 12.43
CA GLU A 396 2.78 -18.70 13.28
C GLU A 396 3.75 -18.69 14.46
N GLU A 397 3.88 -19.83 15.17
CA GLU A 397 4.78 -19.97 16.32
C GLU A 397 6.24 -19.66 15.94
N TYR A 398 6.72 -20.24 14.84
CA TYR A 398 8.08 -19.99 14.37
C TYR A 398 8.34 -18.51 14.09
N CYS A 399 7.38 -17.82 13.46
CA CYS A 399 7.51 -16.40 13.20
C CYS A 399 7.64 -15.59 14.50
N TRP A 400 6.80 -15.86 15.51
CA TRP A 400 6.89 -15.14 16.78
C TRP A 400 8.20 -15.40 17.52
N GLU A 401 8.65 -16.66 17.58
CA GLU A 401 9.92 -17.03 18.21
C GLU A 401 11.13 -16.37 17.56
N ARG A 402 11.14 -16.24 16.23
CA ARG A 402 12.26 -15.60 15.51
C ARG A 402 12.20 -14.08 15.51
N MET A 403 11.00 -13.49 15.55
CA MET A 403 10.83 -12.04 15.57
C MET A 403 11.06 -11.42 16.95
N LEU A 404 10.84 -12.15 18.05
CA LEU A 404 11.01 -11.61 19.41
C LEU A 404 12.44 -11.12 19.70
N PRO A 405 13.53 -11.87 19.39
CA PRO A 405 14.89 -11.38 19.58
C PRO A 405 15.19 -10.09 18.78
N LEU A 406 14.65 -9.97 17.56
CA LEU A 406 14.79 -8.77 16.74
C LEU A 406 14.09 -7.58 17.40
N ALA A 407 12.88 -7.81 17.92
CA ALA A 407 12.11 -6.80 18.63
C ALA A 407 12.82 -6.30 19.90
N LEU A 408 13.41 -7.21 20.67
CA LEU A 408 14.25 -6.88 21.83
C LEU A 408 15.45 -6.02 21.43
N ASP A 409 16.14 -6.32 20.33
CA ASP A 409 17.28 -5.51 19.89
C ASP A 409 16.85 -4.11 19.41
N ILE A 410 15.72 -4.03 18.70
CA ILE A 410 15.11 -2.75 18.30
C ILE A 410 14.79 -1.92 19.55
N GLN A 411 14.07 -2.48 20.53
CA GLN A 411 13.65 -1.75 21.73
C GLN A 411 14.85 -1.18 22.51
N ARG A 412 15.96 -1.92 22.56
CA ARG A 412 17.18 -1.48 23.25
C ARG A 412 17.93 -0.35 22.54
N ARG A 413 17.85 -0.26 21.22
CA ARG A 413 18.64 0.70 20.40
C ARG A 413 17.95 2.03 20.15
N TYR A 414 16.63 2.10 20.37
CA TYR A 414 15.84 3.33 20.19
C TYR A 414 15.08 3.69 21.47
N THR A 415 14.65 4.94 21.55
CA THR A 415 14.05 5.52 22.76
C THR A 415 12.53 5.68 22.68
N SER A 416 11.97 5.63 21.48
CA SER A 416 10.53 5.74 21.23
C SER A 416 10.19 5.30 19.80
N TRP A 417 8.89 5.11 19.51
CA TRP A 417 8.41 4.88 18.14
C TRP A 417 8.88 5.97 17.17
N ARG A 418 8.90 7.23 17.61
CA ARG A 418 9.33 8.38 16.79
C ARG A 418 10.83 8.35 16.49
N ASP A 419 11.66 8.06 17.48
CA ASP A 419 13.12 7.95 17.32
C ASP A 419 13.48 6.78 16.39
N MET A 420 12.84 5.62 16.57
CA MET A 420 12.95 4.47 15.67
C MET A 420 12.54 4.85 14.22
N ALA A 421 11.39 5.52 14.06
CA ALA A 421 10.88 5.92 12.76
C ALA A 421 11.79 6.94 12.05
N THR A 422 12.40 7.87 12.79
CA THR A 422 13.42 8.79 12.25
C THR A 422 14.63 8.01 11.71
N CYS A 423 15.15 7.05 12.48
CA CYS A 423 16.27 6.22 12.02
C CYS A 423 15.89 5.36 10.80
N TYR A 424 14.64 4.88 10.72
CA TYR A 424 14.15 4.14 9.55
C TYR A 424 14.11 5.01 8.29
N LEU A 425 13.62 6.24 8.38
CA LEU A 425 13.61 7.19 7.26
C LEU A 425 15.02 7.59 6.81
N GLN A 426 15.94 7.73 7.74
CA GLN A 426 17.34 8.05 7.45
C GLN A 426 18.07 6.88 6.79
N GLY A 427 17.87 5.65 7.29
CA GLY A 427 18.38 4.44 6.64
C GLY A 427 17.84 4.27 5.22
N ARG A 428 16.54 4.55 5.01
CA ARG A 428 15.92 4.61 3.67
C ARG A 428 16.64 5.58 2.75
N LEU A 429 16.86 6.80 3.23
CA LEU A 429 17.43 7.88 2.44
C LEU A 429 18.80 7.49 1.89
N LEU A 430 19.63 6.84 2.72
CA LEU A 430 20.94 6.33 2.30
C LEU A 430 20.81 5.17 1.32
N TRP A 431 19.91 4.23 1.56
CA TRP A 431 19.74 3.08 0.67
C TRP A 431 19.18 3.46 -0.72
N SER A 432 18.20 4.37 -0.80
CA SER A 432 17.46 4.58 -2.05
C SER A 432 18.18 5.44 -3.10
N GLY A 433 19.43 5.85 -2.87
CA GLY A 433 20.15 6.73 -3.81
C GLY A 433 19.53 8.13 -3.98
N GLY A 434 18.66 8.57 -3.05
CA GLY A 434 18.16 9.94 -2.97
C GLY A 434 16.65 10.16 -2.96
N GLY A 435 16.28 11.34 -2.43
CA GLY A 435 14.91 11.77 -2.19
C GLY A 435 14.14 12.20 -3.43
N GLY A 436 12.84 11.92 -3.41
CA GLY A 436 11.87 12.21 -4.47
C GLY A 436 10.46 11.86 -3.99
N LYS A 437 9.49 11.68 -4.91
CA LYS A 437 8.10 11.33 -4.55
C LYS A 437 8.00 10.11 -3.62
N ALA A 438 8.92 9.15 -3.77
CA ALA A 438 8.97 7.95 -2.94
C ALA A 438 9.40 8.22 -1.49
N GLN A 439 10.21 9.26 -1.21
CA GLN A 439 10.58 9.62 0.18
C GLN A 439 9.40 10.29 0.90
N ALA A 440 8.73 11.24 0.23
CA ALA A 440 7.55 11.91 0.78
C ALA A 440 6.40 10.94 1.09
N GLU A 441 6.25 9.87 0.31
CA GLU A 441 5.29 8.81 0.59
C GLU A 441 5.58 8.08 1.91
N TYR A 442 6.85 7.74 2.17
CA TYR A 442 7.26 7.09 3.42
C TYR A 442 7.07 8.01 4.62
N GLU A 443 7.44 9.29 4.49
CA GLU A 443 7.24 10.30 5.55
C GLU A 443 5.76 10.45 5.90
N ARG A 444 4.89 10.53 4.89
CA ARG A 444 3.43 10.58 5.09
C ARG A 444 2.93 9.31 5.80
N LEU A 445 3.36 8.12 5.37
CA LEU A 445 2.93 6.87 5.99
C LEU A 445 3.39 6.74 7.45
N ILE A 446 4.59 7.24 7.76
CA ILE A 446 5.09 7.27 9.13
C ILE A 446 4.30 8.26 9.98
N GLU A 447 3.94 9.42 9.44
CA GLU A 447 3.06 10.36 10.12
C GLU A 447 1.66 9.76 10.36
N GLU A 448 1.11 9.03 9.39
CA GLU A 448 -0.16 8.29 9.55
C GLU A 448 -0.05 7.22 10.65
N LEU A 449 1.05 6.46 10.70
CA LEU A 449 1.31 5.49 11.77
C LEU A 449 1.47 6.18 13.13
N ALA A 450 2.05 7.37 13.19
CA ALA A 450 2.21 8.11 14.44
C ALA A 450 0.89 8.71 14.93
N THR A 451 -0.05 9.05 14.03
CA THR A 451 -1.25 9.81 14.37
C THR A 451 -2.55 8.98 14.38
N ASP A 452 -2.65 7.86 13.66
CA ASP A 452 -3.86 7.02 13.68
C ASP A 452 -4.03 6.38 15.08
N PRO A 453 -5.13 6.64 15.82
CA PRO A 453 -5.38 6.02 17.12
C PRO A 453 -5.44 4.49 17.10
N ARG A 454 -5.62 3.88 15.92
CA ARG A 454 -5.64 2.43 15.72
C ARG A 454 -4.30 1.87 15.23
N SER A 455 -3.31 2.73 14.99
CA SER A 455 -1.95 2.29 14.69
C SER A 455 -1.39 1.52 15.88
N PRO A 456 -0.64 0.43 15.66
CA PRO A 456 -0.01 -0.29 16.76
C PRO A 456 0.92 0.61 17.59
N TRP A 457 1.48 1.69 17.04
CA TRP A 457 2.29 2.68 17.78
C TRP A 457 1.51 3.44 18.85
N ASN A 458 0.19 3.52 18.70
CA ASN A 458 -0.72 4.20 19.63
C ASN A 458 -1.51 3.21 20.50
N LEU A 459 -1.30 1.90 20.31
CA LEU A 459 -2.00 0.84 21.05
C LEU A 459 -1.10 0.13 22.06
N VAL A 460 0.22 0.16 21.87
CA VAL A 460 1.21 -0.37 22.83
C VAL A 460 2.28 0.67 23.14
N PRO A 461 2.68 0.79 24.43
CA PRO A 461 3.75 1.70 24.81
C PRO A 461 5.09 1.19 24.29
N TRP A 462 6.05 2.10 24.11
CA TRP A 462 7.39 1.75 23.64
C TRP A 462 8.11 0.82 24.61
N ASP A 463 8.01 1.10 25.91
CA ASP A 463 8.67 0.42 27.03
C ASP A 463 7.90 -0.83 27.55
N LEU A 464 7.04 -1.42 26.70
CA LEU A 464 6.38 -2.69 27.01
C LEU A 464 7.42 -3.78 27.30
N ASP A 465 7.23 -4.57 28.36
CA ASP A 465 8.07 -5.72 28.66
C ASP A 465 7.90 -6.81 27.57
N LEU A 466 8.94 -7.03 26.76
CA LEU A 466 8.90 -7.95 25.63
C LEU A 466 9.25 -9.38 26.06
N THR A 467 8.32 -10.00 26.80
CA THR A 467 8.37 -11.42 27.17
C THR A 467 7.34 -12.23 26.37
N ARG A 468 7.57 -13.54 26.16
CA ARG A 468 6.61 -14.41 25.45
C ARG A 468 5.30 -14.44 26.23
N ASP A 469 4.24 -13.92 25.62
CA ASP A 469 2.88 -13.84 26.18
C ASP A 469 1.86 -14.66 25.36
N TRP A 470 2.35 -15.53 24.48
CA TRP A 470 1.56 -16.52 23.74
C TRP A 470 1.88 -17.96 24.18
N PRO A 471 0.91 -18.90 24.03
CA PRO A 471 1.03 -20.29 24.49
C PRO A 471 2.26 -21.03 23.98
#